data_AF-A0A841KNT0-F1
#
_entry.id   AF-A0A841KNT0-F1
#
_cell.length_a   1.000
_cell.length_b   1.000
_cell.length_c   1.000
_cell.angle_alpha   90.00
_cell.angle_beta   90.00
_cell.angle_gamma   90.00
#
_symmetry.space_group_name_H-M   'P 1'
#
loop_
_entity.id
_entity.type
_entity.pdbx_description
1 polymer ?
#
loop_
_entity_poly.entity_id
_entity_poly.type
_entity_poly.pdbx_seq_one_letter_code
_entity_poly.pdbx_strand_id
1 'polypeptide(L)'
;MKRQILKPLITLSLITTLSLGTSTGAFALTSSTNAAPAAAEKEYVGYLIDAHCNKVGKSEMGNIEVKKSPEKHQTACLKMKNCMDSGLGLMVKEDKTYKFYSFDKASSKKADDTIMMKTKKKFNNKVAVKASVKNNVLTISSIKEVK
;
A
#
# COMPACT_ATOMS: atom_id res chain seq x y z
N MET A 1 25.42 14.84 41.64
CA MET A 1 25.50 13.36 41.63
C MET A 1 25.81 12.89 40.20
N LYS A 2 27.03 12.39 39.97
CA LYS A 2 27.50 11.83 38.70
C LYS A 2 26.95 10.41 38.54
N ARG A 3 26.29 10.09 37.41
CA ARG A 3 26.04 8.71 37.00
C ARG A 3 26.68 8.47 35.62
N GLN A 4 27.30 7.31 35.54
CA GLN A 4 28.42 6.96 34.68
C GLN A 4 27.96 6.50 33.29
N ILE A 5 28.88 6.69 32.34
CA ILE A 5 28.87 6.26 30.95
C ILE A 5 29.23 4.77 30.89
N LEU A 6 28.47 3.94 30.17
CA LEU A 6 29.00 2.70 29.60
C LEU A 6 28.38 2.45 28.22
N LYS A 7 29.23 2.54 27.20
CA LYS A 7 28.97 2.07 25.83
C LYS A 7 29.30 0.58 25.76
N PRO A 8 28.49 -0.28 25.13
CA PRO A 8 28.92 -1.63 24.83
C PRO A 8 29.87 -1.63 23.62
N LEU A 9 31.13 -2.00 23.89
CA LEU A 9 32.12 -2.44 22.92
C LEU A 9 31.65 -3.80 22.39
N ILE A 10 31.23 -3.88 21.13
CA ILE A 10 30.99 -5.18 20.48
C ILE A 10 32.02 -5.32 19.37
N THR A 11 32.86 -6.32 19.60
CA THR A 11 34.06 -6.74 18.92
C THR A 11 33.82 -7.13 17.46
N LEU A 12 34.66 -6.57 16.60
CA LEU A 12 34.86 -6.92 15.22
C LEU A 12 35.57 -8.29 15.16
N SER A 13 34.87 -9.34 14.74
CA SER A 13 35.50 -10.62 14.41
C SER A 13 35.52 -10.79 12.90
N LEU A 14 36.71 -10.56 12.34
CA LEU A 14 37.10 -10.86 10.98
C LEU A 14 37.28 -12.38 10.86
N ILE A 15 36.46 -13.07 10.08
CA ILE A 15 36.69 -14.46 9.70
C ILE A 15 36.80 -14.51 8.17
N THR A 16 38.03 -14.43 7.71
CA THR A 16 38.48 -14.88 6.40
C THR A 16 38.49 -16.41 6.39
N THR A 17 37.60 -17.02 5.61
CA THR A 17 37.77 -18.39 5.13
C THR A 17 37.57 -18.42 3.61
N LEU A 18 38.71 -18.46 2.93
CA LEU A 18 38.88 -18.79 1.52
C LEU A 18 38.73 -20.31 1.39
N SER A 19 37.72 -20.77 0.66
CA SER A 19 37.64 -22.15 0.19
C SER A 19 37.41 -22.16 -1.32
N LEU A 20 38.50 -22.37 -2.05
CA LEU A 20 38.47 -22.84 -3.44
C LEU A 20 38.08 -24.32 -3.42
N GLY A 21 36.87 -24.61 -3.88
CA GLY A 21 36.36 -25.95 -4.10
C GLY A 21 35.67 -26.02 -5.45
N THR A 22 36.44 -26.40 -6.48
CA THR A 22 35.91 -26.84 -7.77
C THR A 22 35.24 -28.19 -7.60
N SER A 23 33.93 -28.23 -7.76
CA SER A 23 33.22 -29.46 -8.15
C SER A 23 32.10 -29.08 -9.10
N THR A 24 32.30 -29.43 -10.37
CA THR A 24 31.29 -29.44 -11.42
C THR A 24 30.13 -30.33 -11.01
N GLY A 25 29.02 -29.70 -10.62
CA GLY A 25 27.73 -30.33 -10.41
C GLY A 25 26.67 -29.38 -10.92
N ALA A 26 26.39 -29.43 -12.24
CA ALA A 26 25.30 -28.71 -12.85
C ALA A 26 23.97 -29.35 -12.41
N PHE A 27 23.54 -29.06 -11.17
CA PHE A 27 22.17 -29.30 -10.75
C PHE A 27 21.32 -28.19 -11.36
N ALA A 28 20.76 -28.48 -12.54
CA ALA A 28 19.72 -27.66 -13.12
C ALA A 28 18.50 -27.72 -12.18
N LEU A 29 18.46 -26.80 -11.22
CA LEU A 29 17.25 -26.42 -10.50
C LEU A 29 16.28 -25.85 -11.53
N THR A 30 15.54 -26.72 -12.19
CA THR A 30 14.31 -26.36 -12.89
C THR A 30 13.36 -25.85 -11.84
N SER A 31 13.48 -24.55 -11.57
CA SER A 31 12.52 -23.78 -10.80
C SER A 31 11.25 -23.82 -11.62
N SER A 32 10.39 -24.81 -11.34
CA SER A 32 9.01 -24.81 -11.78
C SER A 32 8.36 -23.56 -11.20
N THR A 33 8.44 -22.46 -11.94
CA THR A 33 7.63 -21.28 -11.72
C THR A 33 6.20 -21.73 -12.00
N ASN A 34 5.57 -22.30 -10.98
CA ASN A 34 4.14 -22.46 -10.91
C ASN A 34 3.59 -21.03 -10.82
N ALA A 35 3.56 -20.35 -11.97
CA ALA A 35 2.96 -19.04 -12.13
C ALA A 35 1.49 -19.24 -11.77
N ALA A 36 1.15 -18.90 -10.53
CA ALA A 36 -0.22 -18.90 -10.07
C ALA A 36 -1.04 -18.16 -11.13
N PRO A 37 -2.19 -18.70 -11.58
CA PRO A 37 -2.98 -18.09 -12.63
C PRO A 37 -3.19 -16.62 -12.26
N ALA A 38 -2.67 -15.73 -13.11
CA ALA A 38 -2.76 -14.30 -12.89
C ALA A 38 -4.24 -13.96 -12.70
N ALA A 39 -4.60 -13.54 -11.49
CA ALA A 39 -5.98 -13.19 -11.17
C ALA A 39 -6.43 -12.11 -12.18
N ALA A 40 -7.57 -12.35 -12.84
CA ALA A 40 -8.03 -11.51 -13.94
C ALA A 40 -8.05 -10.04 -13.53
N GLU A 41 -7.28 -9.24 -14.25
CA GLU A 41 -7.14 -7.81 -13.98
C GLU A 41 -8.37 -7.07 -14.50
N LYS A 42 -8.93 -6.17 -13.67
CA LYS A 42 -10.12 -5.38 -13.98
C LYS A 42 -9.85 -3.91 -13.70
N GLU A 43 -10.55 -3.03 -14.42
CA GLU A 43 -10.55 -1.60 -14.12
C GLU A 43 -11.63 -1.28 -13.10
N TYR A 44 -11.26 -0.63 -12.01
CA TYR A 44 -12.15 -0.14 -10.97
C TYR A 44 -12.05 1.37 -10.90
N VAL A 45 -13.20 2.03 -10.76
CA VAL A 45 -13.26 3.49 -10.58
C VAL A 45 -13.89 3.78 -9.22
N GLY A 46 -13.20 4.58 -8.42
CA GLY A 46 -13.63 4.87 -7.06
C GLY A 46 -12.89 6.04 -6.45
N TYR A 47 -13.06 6.22 -5.15
CA TYR A 47 -12.40 7.28 -4.39
C TYR A 47 -11.31 6.69 -3.50
N LEU A 48 -10.15 7.33 -3.45
CA LEU A 48 -9.10 6.96 -2.52
C LEU A 48 -9.52 7.30 -1.10
N ILE A 49 -9.46 6.29 -0.22
CA ILE A 49 -9.79 6.39 1.20
C ILE A 49 -8.72 5.63 1.98
N ASP A 50 -8.32 6.13 3.15
CA ASP A 50 -7.43 5.43 4.07
C ASP A 50 -8.18 4.35 4.88
N ALA A 51 -7.48 3.26 5.22
CA ALA A 51 -8.08 2.14 5.92
C ALA A 51 -8.61 2.52 7.31
N HIS A 52 -7.98 3.51 7.98
CA HIS A 52 -8.44 4.03 9.26
C HIS A 52 -9.82 4.68 9.13
N CYS A 53 -10.01 5.65 8.22
CA CYS A 53 -11.30 6.31 8.01
C CYS A 53 -12.38 5.32 7.56
N ASN A 54 -12.04 4.27 6.80
CA ASN A 54 -13.02 3.23 6.48
C ASN A 54 -13.50 2.45 7.73
N LYS A 55 -12.60 2.15 8.66
CA LYS A 55 -12.93 1.45 9.93
C LYS A 55 -13.80 2.33 10.84
N VAL A 56 -13.39 3.58 11.06
CA VAL A 56 -14.11 4.54 11.91
C VAL A 56 -15.40 5.04 11.24
N GLY A 57 -15.46 5.03 9.91
CA GLY A 57 -16.59 5.49 9.11
C GLY A 57 -16.69 7.02 8.99
N LYS A 58 -15.76 7.76 9.61
CA LYS A 58 -15.69 9.23 9.58
C LYS A 58 -14.26 9.70 9.34
N SER A 59 -14.12 10.84 8.66
CA SER A 59 -12.86 11.57 8.55
C SER A 59 -12.55 12.29 9.86
N GLU A 60 -11.29 12.22 10.32
CA GLU A 60 -10.79 13.02 11.44
C GLU A 60 -10.89 14.52 11.15
N MET A 61 -10.69 14.89 9.88
CA MET A 61 -10.88 16.25 9.40
C MET A 61 -12.31 16.44 8.89
N GLY A 62 -13.12 17.20 9.64
CA GLY A 62 -14.41 17.72 9.17
C GLY A 62 -15.63 16.83 9.38
N ASN A 63 -15.55 15.76 10.19
CA ASN A 63 -16.70 14.91 10.55
C ASN A 63 -17.49 14.36 9.35
N ILE A 64 -16.78 14.04 8.26
CA ILE A 64 -17.37 13.58 7.01
C ILE A 64 -17.61 12.07 7.07
N GLU A 65 -18.83 11.62 6.77
CA GLU A 65 -19.15 10.19 6.67
C GLU A 65 -18.60 9.59 5.37
N VAL A 66 -17.39 9.02 5.42
CA VAL A 66 -16.68 8.52 4.23
C VAL A 66 -17.40 7.35 3.54
N LYS A 67 -18.28 6.63 4.24
CA LYS A 67 -19.09 5.54 3.66
C LYS A 67 -20.28 6.03 2.85
N LYS A 68 -20.74 7.27 3.08
CA LYS A 68 -21.86 7.88 2.36
C LYS A 68 -21.39 8.89 1.31
N SER A 69 -20.35 9.66 1.65
CA SER A 69 -19.80 10.73 0.81
C SER A 69 -18.28 10.65 0.70
N PRO A 70 -17.72 9.56 0.13
CA PRO A 70 -16.28 9.42 -0.04
C PRO A 70 -15.66 10.52 -0.92
N GLU A 71 -16.44 11.14 -1.82
CA GLU A 71 -16.00 12.27 -2.64
C GLU A 71 -15.66 13.52 -1.83
N LYS A 72 -16.21 13.65 -0.61
CA LYS A 72 -15.93 14.77 0.29
C LYS A 72 -14.70 14.52 1.16
N HIS A 73 -14.11 13.33 1.12
CA HIS A 73 -12.90 13.03 1.91
C HIS A 73 -11.75 13.93 1.47
N GLN A 74 -11.14 14.60 2.44
CA GLN A 74 -10.14 15.62 2.16
C GLN A 74 -8.78 14.97 1.88
N THR A 75 -8.11 15.45 0.86
CA THR A 75 -6.75 15.01 0.50
C THR A 75 -5.75 15.28 1.63
N ALA A 76 -5.96 16.34 2.41
CA ALA A 76 -5.13 16.65 3.57
C ALA A 76 -5.20 15.53 4.64
N CYS A 77 -6.39 14.95 4.86
CA CYS A 77 -6.58 13.84 5.78
C CYS A 77 -5.79 12.60 5.33
N LEU A 78 -5.86 12.27 4.04
CA LEU A 78 -5.10 11.16 3.44
C LEU A 78 -3.58 11.30 3.56
N LYS A 79 -3.07 12.53 3.71
CA LYS A 79 -1.64 12.85 3.88
C LYS A 79 -1.19 12.88 5.34
N MET A 80 -2.11 12.72 6.29
CA MET A 80 -1.76 12.63 7.71
C MET A 80 -1.00 11.33 7.96
N LYS A 81 -0.02 11.38 8.86
CA LYS A 81 0.83 10.23 9.19
C LYS A 81 0.00 8.99 9.55
N ASN A 82 -1.03 9.16 10.38
CA ASN A 82 -1.91 8.05 10.80
C ASN A 82 -2.65 7.40 9.60
N CYS A 83 -3.10 8.20 8.64
CA CYS A 83 -3.79 7.72 7.46
C CYS A 83 -2.82 6.98 6.52
N MET A 84 -1.62 7.52 6.30
CA MET A 84 -0.56 6.88 5.51
C MET A 84 -0.11 5.55 6.11
N ASP A 85 0.08 5.49 7.44
CA ASP A 85 0.49 4.28 8.16
C ASP A 85 -0.60 3.19 8.13
N SER A 86 -1.88 3.58 8.07
CA SER A 86 -3.00 2.63 8.00
C SER A 86 -3.13 1.94 6.64
N GLY A 87 -2.53 2.51 5.60
CA GLY A 87 -2.66 2.09 4.21
C GLY A 87 -3.86 2.71 3.49
N LEU A 88 -3.76 2.76 2.17
CA LEU A 88 -4.79 3.28 1.28
C LEU A 88 -5.65 2.14 0.72
N GLY A 89 -6.84 2.50 0.26
CA GLY A 89 -7.73 1.62 -0.46
C GLY A 89 -8.64 2.39 -1.41
N LEU A 90 -9.52 1.66 -2.06
CA LEU A 90 -10.48 2.20 -3.02
C LEU A 90 -11.91 1.98 -2.54
N MET A 91 -12.64 3.08 -2.45
CA MET A 91 -14.08 3.05 -2.23
C MET A 91 -14.80 3.06 -3.58
N VAL A 92 -15.31 1.91 -3.99
CA VAL A 92 -15.99 1.70 -5.28
C VAL A 92 -17.50 1.77 -5.06
N LYS A 93 -18.21 2.44 -5.96
CA LYS A 93 -19.68 2.49 -5.93
C LYS A 93 -20.23 1.18 -6.48
N GLU A 94 -20.97 0.44 -5.67
CA GLU A 94 -21.72 -0.75 -6.05
C GLU A 94 -23.21 -0.47 -5.81
N ASP A 95 -23.95 -0.29 -6.91
CA ASP A 95 -25.34 0.16 -6.94
C ASP A 95 -25.61 1.46 -6.16
N LYS A 96 -26.27 1.36 -5.00
CA LYS A 96 -26.62 2.46 -4.10
C LYS A 96 -25.66 2.59 -2.92
N THR A 97 -24.64 1.73 -2.85
CA THR A 97 -23.72 1.65 -1.71
C THR A 97 -22.27 1.81 -2.16
N TYR A 98 -21.40 2.04 -1.19
CA TYR A 98 -19.96 2.11 -1.41
C TYR A 98 -19.30 0.92 -0.72
N LYS A 99 -18.45 0.21 -1.47
CA LYS A 99 -17.66 -0.90 -0.96
C LYS A 99 -16.19 -0.53 -0.94
N PHE A 100 -15.55 -0.79 0.20
CA PHE A 100 -14.13 -0.55 0.38
C PHE A 100 -13.32 -1.79 0.01
N TYR A 101 -12.32 -1.59 -0.83
CA TYR A 101 -11.30 -2.57 -1.17
C TYR A 101 -9.95 -2.07 -0.66
N SER A 102 -9.27 -2.87 0.16
CA SER A 102 -7.96 -2.49 0.69
C SER A 102 -6.90 -2.67 -0.38
N PHE A 103 -5.90 -1.80 -0.43
CA PHE A 103 -4.70 -2.10 -1.22
C PHE A 103 -3.75 -2.96 -0.41
N ASP A 104 -3.00 -3.82 -1.10
CA ASP A 104 -1.82 -4.42 -0.48
C ASP A 104 -0.76 -3.33 -0.19
N LYS A 105 0.27 -3.69 0.60
CA LYS A 105 1.31 -2.74 1.01
C LYS A 105 2.01 -2.06 -0.18
N ALA A 106 2.29 -2.81 -1.25
CA ALA A 106 2.98 -2.29 -2.44
C ALA A 106 2.08 -1.36 -3.25
N SER A 107 0.82 -1.74 -3.41
CA SER A 107 -0.23 -1.02 -4.11
C SER A 107 -0.61 0.27 -3.39
N SER A 108 -0.67 0.24 -2.04
CA SER A 108 -0.84 1.42 -1.21
C SER A 108 0.29 2.42 -1.41
N LYS A 109 1.55 1.95 -1.38
CA LYS A 109 2.71 2.82 -1.65
C LYS A 109 2.65 3.39 -3.07
N LYS A 110 2.30 2.58 -4.07
CA LYS A 110 2.14 3.05 -5.46
C LYS A 110 1.07 4.13 -5.58
N ALA A 111 -0.06 3.99 -4.90
CA ALA A 111 -1.12 4.99 -4.89
C ALA A 111 -0.67 6.30 -4.22
N ASP A 112 0.10 6.20 -3.14
CA ASP A 112 0.69 7.36 -2.46
C ASP A 112 1.68 8.10 -3.38
N ASP A 113 2.69 7.39 -3.90
CA ASP A 113 3.73 7.94 -4.79
C ASP A 113 3.15 8.54 -6.09
N THR A 114 2.10 7.93 -6.64
CA THR A 114 1.56 8.30 -7.96
C THR A 114 0.47 9.34 -7.87
N ILE A 115 -0.39 9.27 -6.86
CA ILE A 115 -1.57 10.16 -6.74
C ILE A 115 -1.41 11.12 -5.57
N MET A 116 -1.27 10.63 -4.33
CA MET A 116 -1.34 11.51 -3.15
C MET A 116 -0.23 12.55 -3.12
N MET A 117 1.00 12.16 -3.45
CA MET A 117 2.15 13.07 -3.48
C MET A 117 2.08 14.10 -4.62
N LYS A 118 1.30 13.83 -5.67
CA LYS A 118 1.27 14.65 -6.90
C LYS A 118 -0.02 15.44 -7.10
N THR A 119 -1.11 15.00 -6.49
CA THR A 119 -2.42 15.61 -6.68
C THR A 119 -2.47 17.01 -6.05
N LYS A 120 -3.13 17.93 -6.76
CA LYS A 120 -3.44 19.29 -6.29
C LYS A 120 -4.88 19.43 -5.81
N LYS A 121 -5.67 18.35 -5.91
CA LYS A 121 -7.07 18.34 -5.46
C LYS A 121 -7.11 18.44 -3.94
N LYS A 122 -8.14 19.14 -3.43
CA LYS A 122 -8.42 19.25 -2.00
C LYS A 122 -9.41 18.18 -1.51
N PHE A 123 -10.26 17.71 -2.41
CA PHE A 123 -11.32 16.72 -2.21
C PHE A 123 -11.58 16.03 -3.55
N ASN A 124 -12.49 15.05 -3.57
CA ASN A 124 -12.85 14.30 -4.78
C ASN A 124 -11.62 13.57 -5.38
N ASN A 125 -10.92 12.82 -4.53
CA ASN A 125 -9.76 11.99 -4.90
C ASN A 125 -10.19 10.74 -5.69
N LYS A 126 -10.89 10.96 -6.80
CA LYS A 126 -11.40 9.91 -7.68
C LYS A 126 -10.28 9.37 -8.56
N VAL A 127 -10.14 8.06 -8.59
CA VAL A 127 -9.10 7.36 -9.35
C VAL A 127 -9.70 6.18 -10.11
N ALA A 128 -9.03 5.84 -11.20
CA ALA A 128 -9.25 4.60 -11.92
C ALA A 128 -8.01 3.72 -11.72
N VAL A 129 -8.22 2.50 -11.23
CA VAL A 129 -7.17 1.52 -10.99
C VAL A 129 -7.39 0.32 -11.88
N LYS A 130 -6.32 -0.19 -12.49
CA LYS A 130 -6.30 -1.54 -13.04
C LYS A 130 -5.66 -2.44 -12.01
N ALA A 131 -6.42 -3.42 -11.53
CA ALA A 131 -6.03 -4.24 -10.40
C ALA A 131 -6.64 -5.63 -10.47
N SER A 132 -5.97 -6.57 -9.82
CA SER A 132 -6.50 -7.89 -9.53
C SER A 132 -7.03 -7.93 -8.10
N VAL A 133 -8.19 -8.54 -7.89
CA VAL A 133 -8.81 -8.65 -6.56
C VAL A 133 -8.63 -10.07 -6.00
N LYS A 134 -8.16 -10.17 -4.75
CA LYS A 134 -8.11 -11.41 -3.99
C LYS A 134 -8.47 -11.12 -2.53
N ASN A 135 -9.48 -11.80 -1.99
CA ASN A 135 -9.93 -11.63 -0.59
C ASN A 135 -10.21 -10.16 -0.20
N ASN A 136 -10.88 -9.40 -1.07
CA ASN A 136 -11.15 -7.95 -0.90
C ASN A 136 -9.89 -7.05 -0.83
N VAL A 137 -8.73 -7.57 -1.20
CA VAL A 137 -7.50 -6.81 -1.38
C VAL A 137 -7.23 -6.64 -2.88
N LEU A 138 -7.00 -5.40 -3.30
CA LEU A 138 -6.64 -5.03 -4.67
C LEU A 138 -5.12 -4.91 -4.78
N THR A 139 -4.56 -5.63 -5.75
CA THR A 139 -3.19 -5.48 -6.19
C THR A 139 -3.18 -4.67 -7.48
N ILE A 140 -2.62 -3.47 -7.44
CA ILE A 140 -2.70 -2.47 -8.50
C ILE A 140 -1.52 -2.59 -9.46
N SER A 141 -1.83 -2.84 -10.74
CA SER A 141 -0.85 -2.70 -11.82
C SER A 141 -0.68 -1.23 -12.20
N SER A 142 -1.80 -0.49 -12.34
CA SER A 142 -1.82 0.91 -12.77
C SER A 142 -2.87 1.74 -12.02
N ILE A 143 -2.58 3.00 -11.71
CA ILE A 143 -3.50 3.96 -11.11
C ILE A 143 -3.39 5.31 -11.82
N LYS A 144 -4.53 5.95 -12.09
CA LYS A 144 -4.63 7.30 -12.66
C LYS A 144 -5.70 8.10 -11.96
N GLU A 145 -5.47 9.40 -11.80
CA GLU A 145 -6.49 10.32 -11.32
C GLU A 145 -7.54 10.53 -12.41
N VAL A 146 -8.82 10.48 -12.02
CA VAL A 146 -9.94 10.79 -12.92
C VAL A 146 -10.28 12.26 -12.74
N LYS A 147 -10.35 13.00 -13.86
CA LYS A 147 -10.68 14.44 -13.84
C LYS A 147 -12.11 14.67 -13.40
#